data_AF-A0A1E1VY09-F1
#
_entry.id   AF-A0A1E1VY09-F1
#
_cell.length_a   1.000
_cell.length_b   1.000
_cell.length_c   1.000
_cell.angle_alpha   90.00
_cell.angle_beta   90.00
_cell.angle_gamma   90.00
#
_symmetry.space_group_name_H-M   'P 1'
#
loop_
_entity.id
_entity.type
_entity.pdbx_description
1 polymer ?
#
loop_
_entity_poly.entity_id
_entity_poly.type
_entity_poly.pdbx_seq_one_letter_code
_entity_poly.pdbx_strand_id
1 'polypeptide(L)'
;MAEFNANINFLLKDELIHELSIRNVKVDRDNTVEQLRKLFRQTCKQARRGSIVVPSEGFECDLDDEHKTLTSKINEIISCLSSPDKSPSAHQRILGRAQYLLLRLSRIERPADDLEKLKTSLLLSLA
;
A
#
# COMPACT_ATOMS: atom_id res chain seq x y z
N MET A 1 -1.20 -2.31 -12.79
CA MET A 1 -1.46 -3.69 -12.30
C MET A 1 -0.19 -4.55 -12.16
N ALA A 2 0.81 -4.45 -13.05
CA ALA A 2 2.05 -5.24 -12.95
C ALA A 2 2.97 -4.78 -11.80
N GLU A 3 3.16 -3.48 -11.63
CA GLU A 3 4.02 -2.89 -10.57
C GLU A 3 3.55 -3.22 -9.16
N PHE A 4 2.22 -3.32 -8.95
CA PHE A 4 1.66 -3.60 -7.64
C PHE A 4 1.98 -5.02 -7.12
N ASN A 5 2.09 -6.00 -8.01
CA ASN A 5 2.43 -7.37 -7.63
C ASN A 5 3.89 -7.53 -7.17
N ALA A 6 4.78 -6.61 -7.57
CA ALA A 6 6.18 -6.67 -7.18
C ALA A 6 6.37 -6.33 -5.69
N ASN A 7 5.58 -5.38 -5.17
CA ASN A 7 5.74 -4.85 -3.81
C ASN A 7 4.99 -5.62 -2.73
N ILE A 8 4.13 -6.57 -3.11
CA ILE A 8 3.29 -7.32 -2.16
C ILE A 8 4.09 -8.08 -1.09
N ASN A 9 5.30 -8.52 -1.43
CA ASN A 9 6.18 -9.24 -0.51
C ASN A 9 6.65 -8.36 0.65
N PHE A 10 6.55 -7.04 0.49
CA PHE A 10 7.07 -6.06 1.44
C PHE A 10 5.96 -5.40 2.25
N LEU A 11 4.69 -5.66 1.91
CA LEU A 11 3.55 -5.10 2.62
C LEU A 11 3.34 -5.74 3.99
N LEU A 12 2.88 -4.91 4.91
CA LEU A 12 2.41 -5.31 6.24
C LEU A 12 1.02 -5.93 6.18
N LYS A 13 0.61 -6.54 7.30
CA LYS A 13 -0.67 -7.25 7.42
C LYS A 13 -1.87 -6.34 7.12
N ASP A 14 -1.91 -5.17 7.72
CA ASP A 14 -2.96 -4.17 7.55
C ASP A 14 -3.00 -3.59 6.14
N GLU A 15 -1.84 -3.39 5.50
CA GLU A 15 -1.72 -2.97 4.10
C GLU A 15 -2.30 -4.02 3.13
N LEU A 16 -2.05 -5.29 3.40
CA LEU A 16 -2.63 -6.40 2.64
C LEU A 16 -4.14 -6.50 2.85
N ILE A 17 -4.62 -6.34 4.09
CA ILE A 17 -6.05 -6.33 4.41
C ILE A 17 -6.73 -5.18 3.68
N HIS A 18 -6.16 -3.98 3.71
CA HIS A 18 -6.69 -2.81 3.01
C HIS A 18 -6.84 -3.08 1.50
N GLU A 19 -5.82 -3.65 0.87
CA GLU A 19 -5.87 -3.94 -0.56
C GLU A 19 -6.86 -5.04 -0.96
N LEU A 20 -7.03 -6.03 -0.10
CA LEU A 20 -8.07 -7.05 -0.26
C LEU A 20 -9.47 -6.45 -0.06
N SER A 21 -9.63 -5.53 0.90
CA SER A 21 -10.86 -4.79 1.16
C SER A 21 -11.29 -3.95 -0.04
N ILE A 22 -10.36 -3.21 -0.66
CA ILE A 22 -10.64 -2.43 -1.90
C ILE A 22 -11.16 -3.34 -3.03
N ARG A 23 -10.77 -4.62 -3.03
CA ARG A 23 -11.22 -5.61 -4.02
C ARG A 23 -12.49 -6.36 -3.60
N ASN A 24 -13.19 -5.88 -2.56
CA ASN A 24 -14.36 -6.52 -1.96
C ASN A 24 -14.10 -7.97 -1.51
N VAL A 25 -12.87 -8.30 -1.15
CA VAL A 25 -12.52 -9.61 -0.60
C VAL A 25 -12.68 -9.55 0.92
N LYS A 26 -13.56 -10.37 1.47
CA LYS A 26 -13.67 -10.55 2.92
C LYS A 26 -12.42 -11.25 3.43
N VAL A 27 -11.80 -10.66 4.43
CA VAL A 27 -10.57 -11.15 5.05
C VAL A 27 -10.82 -11.45 6.51
N ASP A 28 -10.34 -12.60 6.97
CA ASP A 28 -10.32 -12.94 8.37
C ASP A 28 -9.11 -12.27 9.04
N ARG A 29 -9.34 -11.58 10.17
CA ARG A 29 -8.29 -10.89 10.92
C ARG A 29 -7.27 -11.86 11.50
N ASP A 30 -7.59 -13.14 11.64
CA ASP A 30 -6.66 -14.16 12.13
C ASP A 30 -5.71 -14.68 11.05
N ASN A 31 -5.90 -14.27 9.80
CA ASN A 31 -4.99 -14.67 8.72
C ASN A 31 -3.56 -14.15 8.96
N THR A 32 -2.61 -15.02 8.71
CA THR A 32 -1.17 -14.70 8.66
C THR A 32 -0.86 -13.85 7.42
N VAL A 33 0.23 -13.08 7.48
CA VAL A 33 0.71 -12.27 6.33
C VAL A 33 0.85 -13.13 5.06
N GLU A 34 1.34 -14.36 5.19
CA GLU A 34 1.52 -15.26 4.04
C GLU A 34 0.19 -15.73 3.44
N GLN A 35 -0.81 -16.04 4.29
CA GLN A 35 -2.16 -16.35 3.83
C GLN A 35 -2.77 -15.17 3.08
N LEU A 36 -2.60 -13.93 3.59
CA LEU A 36 -3.09 -12.73 2.93
C LEU A 36 -2.43 -12.48 1.57
N ARG A 37 -1.10 -12.68 1.47
CA ARG A 37 -0.37 -12.59 0.20
C ARG A 37 -0.88 -13.61 -0.81
N LYS A 38 -1.09 -14.86 -0.38
CA LYS A 38 -1.63 -15.92 -1.24
C LYS A 38 -3.02 -15.56 -1.75
N LEU A 39 -3.90 -15.11 -0.85
CA LEU A 39 -5.26 -14.68 -1.18
C LEU A 39 -5.23 -13.54 -2.20
N PHE A 40 -4.43 -12.50 -1.95
CA PHE A 40 -4.31 -11.37 -2.87
C PHE A 40 -3.83 -11.78 -4.27
N ARG A 41 -2.79 -12.63 -4.37
CA ARG A 41 -2.31 -13.12 -5.67
C ARG A 41 -3.40 -13.89 -6.42
N GLN A 42 -4.21 -14.69 -5.71
CA GLN A 42 -5.35 -15.40 -6.29
C GLN A 42 -6.41 -14.42 -6.80
N THR A 43 -6.80 -13.43 -6.01
CA THR A 43 -7.75 -12.37 -6.40
C THR A 43 -7.26 -11.63 -7.66
N CYS A 44 -5.99 -11.22 -7.70
CA CYS A 44 -5.41 -10.58 -8.89
C CYS A 44 -5.44 -11.48 -10.13
N LYS A 45 -5.22 -12.79 -9.96
CA LYS A 45 -5.30 -13.76 -11.06
C LYS A 45 -6.74 -13.93 -11.56
N GLN A 46 -7.72 -13.92 -10.66
CA GLN A 46 -9.14 -13.98 -11.01
C GLN A 46 -9.60 -12.70 -11.71
N ALA A 47 -9.18 -11.53 -11.23
CA ALA A 47 -9.51 -10.24 -11.83
C ALA A 47 -8.97 -10.14 -13.27
N ARG A 48 -7.72 -10.57 -13.51
CA ARG A 48 -7.13 -10.63 -14.86
C ARG A 48 -7.88 -11.55 -15.83
N ARG A 49 -8.56 -12.56 -15.29
CA ARG A 49 -9.37 -13.51 -16.08
C ARG A 49 -10.81 -13.03 -16.28
N GLY A 50 -11.17 -11.85 -15.74
CA GLY A 50 -12.55 -11.36 -15.73
C GLY A 50 -13.49 -12.18 -14.84
N SER A 51 -12.97 -13.06 -13.99
CA SER A 51 -13.77 -13.92 -13.11
C SER A 51 -14.35 -13.16 -11.91
N ILE A 52 -13.77 -12.00 -11.60
CA ILE A 52 -14.29 -11.06 -10.62
C ILE A 52 -14.19 -9.65 -11.20
N VAL A 53 -15.20 -8.84 -10.94
CA VAL A 53 -15.15 -7.39 -11.20
C VAL A 53 -14.57 -6.74 -9.96
N VAL A 54 -13.35 -6.23 -10.09
CA VAL A 54 -12.78 -5.33 -9.08
C VAL A 54 -13.38 -3.95 -9.37
N PRO A 55 -14.12 -3.33 -8.44
CA PRO A 55 -14.62 -1.98 -8.64
C PRO A 55 -13.48 -1.05 -9.04
N SER A 56 -13.65 -0.32 -10.15
CA SER A 56 -12.64 0.64 -10.60
C SER A 56 -12.68 1.93 -9.78
N GLU A 57 -13.79 2.18 -9.07
CA GLU A 57 -14.09 3.44 -8.42
C GLU A 57 -14.57 3.19 -6.99
N GLY A 58 -13.98 3.94 -6.06
CA GLY A 58 -14.51 4.19 -4.73
C GLY A 58 -14.42 3.03 -3.74
N PHE A 59 -13.33 3.01 -2.98
CA PHE A 59 -13.45 2.53 -1.61
C PHE A 59 -14.09 3.67 -0.80
N GLU A 60 -15.23 3.40 -0.15
CA GLU A 60 -15.73 4.27 0.93
C GLU A 60 -14.78 4.10 2.12
N CYS A 61 -13.64 4.79 2.06
CA CYS A 61 -12.82 5.02 3.24
C CYS A 61 -13.34 6.27 3.93
N ASP A 62 -13.39 6.24 5.26
CA ASP A 62 -13.30 7.48 6.00
C ASP A 62 -11.96 8.16 5.64
N LEU A 63 -12.06 9.30 4.94
CA LEU A 63 -10.91 10.04 4.43
C LEU A 63 -10.04 10.56 5.57
N ASP A 64 -10.61 10.85 6.74
CA ASP A 64 -9.87 11.37 7.89
C ASP A 64 -8.99 10.30 8.52
N ASP A 65 -9.50 9.07 8.65
CA ASP A 65 -8.73 7.93 9.17
C ASP A 65 -7.67 7.46 8.17
N GLU A 66 -7.98 7.52 6.87
CA GLU A 66 -7.02 7.26 5.80
C GLU A 66 -5.87 8.27 5.82
N HIS A 67 -6.19 9.55 5.97
CA HIS A 67 -5.22 10.64 6.05
C HIS A 67 -4.26 10.45 7.22
N LYS A 68 -4.77 10.16 8.42
CA LYS A 68 -3.95 9.86 9.61
C LYS A 68 -3.06 8.65 9.39
N THR A 69 -3.61 7.57 8.84
CA THR A 69 -2.88 6.33 8.59
C THR A 69 -1.75 6.55 7.59
N LEU A 70 -2.02 7.21 6.46
CA LEU A 70 -1.02 7.50 5.43
C LEU A 70 0.06 8.43 5.96
N THR A 71 -0.31 9.50 6.68
CA THR A 71 0.64 10.43 7.31
C THR A 71 1.61 9.70 8.22
N SER A 72 1.08 8.87 9.14
CA SER A 72 1.92 8.10 10.07
C SER A 72 2.88 7.17 9.33
N LYS A 73 2.39 6.43 8.34
CA LYS A 73 3.20 5.44 7.60
C LYS A 73 4.27 6.09 6.72
N ILE A 74 3.95 7.22 6.08
CA ILE A 74 4.90 7.94 5.24
C ILE A 74 6.02 8.52 6.11
N ASN A 75 5.69 9.12 7.25
CA ASN A 75 6.68 9.63 8.19
C ASN A 75 7.58 8.51 8.74
N GLU A 76 7.03 7.34 9.06
CA GLU A 76 7.81 6.14 9.43
C GLU A 76 8.80 5.76 8.31
N ILE A 77 8.34 5.73 7.06
CA ILE A 77 9.20 5.39 5.91
C ILE A 77 10.29 6.44 5.69
N ILE A 78 10.00 7.75 5.77
CA ILE A 78 10.99 8.83 5.64
C ILE A 78 12.02 8.75 6.78
N SER A 79 11.58 8.54 8.02
CA SER A 79 12.46 8.35 9.17
C SER A 79 13.32 7.10 9.01
N CYS A 80 12.74 6.02 8.48
CA CYS A 80 13.54 4.87 8.12
C CYS A 80 14.58 5.30 7.08
N LEU A 81 14.19 5.81 5.91
CA LEU A 81 15.07 6.16 4.77
C LEU A 81 16.28 7.02 5.15
N SER A 82 16.12 7.94 6.10
CA SER A 82 17.19 8.80 6.62
C SER A 82 18.17 8.10 7.59
N SER A 83 17.89 6.88 8.03
CA SER A 83 18.81 6.11 8.89
C SER A 83 20.01 5.57 8.09
N PRO A 84 21.26 5.84 8.52
CA PRO A 84 22.48 5.51 7.77
C PRO A 84 22.79 4.00 7.71
N ASP A 85 22.23 3.19 8.62
CA ASP A 85 22.58 1.76 8.76
C ASP A 85 21.42 0.85 8.41
N LYS A 86 21.33 0.46 7.13
CA LYS A 86 20.39 -0.57 6.70
C LYS A 86 21.02 -1.61 5.82
N SER A 87 20.73 -2.87 6.14
CA SER A 87 21.01 -3.96 5.22
C SER A 87 20.29 -3.75 3.88
N PRO A 88 20.87 -4.22 2.75
CA PRO A 88 20.24 -4.12 1.44
C PRO A 88 18.81 -4.70 1.41
N SER A 89 18.56 -5.77 2.16
CA SER A 89 17.24 -6.40 2.27
C SER A 89 16.24 -5.56 3.07
N ALA A 90 16.69 -4.82 4.09
CA ALA A 90 15.86 -3.85 4.79
C ALA A 90 15.55 -2.64 3.89
N HIS A 91 16.55 -2.16 3.15
CA HIS A 91 16.39 -1.06 2.21
C HIS A 91 15.37 -1.40 1.10
N GLN A 92 15.48 -2.57 0.47
CA GLN A 92 14.52 -3.05 -0.54
C GLN A 92 13.09 -3.14 0.00
N ARG A 93 12.90 -3.63 1.24
CA ARG A 93 11.59 -3.69 1.90
C ARG A 93 10.99 -2.30 2.06
N ILE A 94 11.79 -1.33 2.49
CA ILE A 94 11.36 0.06 2.70
C ILE A 94 10.99 0.71 1.37
N LEU A 95 11.80 0.53 0.32
CA LEU A 95 11.49 1.03 -1.03
C LEU A 95 10.18 0.45 -1.56
N GLY A 96 9.97 -0.86 -1.42
CA GLY A 96 8.74 -1.51 -1.85
C GLY A 96 7.49 -0.99 -1.14
N ARG A 97 7.58 -0.76 0.19
CA ARG A 97 6.51 -0.11 0.97
C ARG A 97 6.30 1.35 0.57
N ALA A 98 7.37 2.11 0.32
CA ALA A 98 7.29 3.51 -0.10
C ALA A 98 6.54 3.66 -1.45
N GLN A 99 6.91 2.84 -2.44
CA GLN A 99 6.23 2.80 -3.73
C GLN A 99 4.75 2.42 -3.59
N TYR A 100 4.43 1.48 -2.69
CA TYR A 100 3.04 1.15 -2.38
C TYR A 100 2.26 2.33 -1.81
N LEU A 101 2.81 3.06 -0.84
CA LEU A 101 2.15 4.22 -0.23
C LEU A 101 1.94 5.34 -1.26
N LEU A 102 2.89 5.57 -2.17
CA LEU A 102 2.73 6.51 -3.29
C LEU A 102 1.57 6.12 -4.22
N LEU A 103 1.47 4.82 -4.56
CA LEU A 103 0.37 4.30 -5.37
C LEU A 103 -0.98 4.38 -4.65
N ARG A 104 -1.00 4.26 -3.31
CA ARG A 104 -2.20 4.41 -2.50
C ARG A 104 -2.65 5.86 -2.47
N LEU A 105 -1.72 6.80 -2.26
CA LEU A 105 -1.97 8.24 -2.34
C LEU A 105 -2.51 8.67 -3.70
N SER A 106 -1.96 8.15 -4.80
CA SER A 106 -2.39 8.54 -6.15
C SER A 106 -3.83 8.09 -6.50
N ARG A 107 -4.44 7.23 -5.68
CA ARG A 107 -5.85 6.81 -5.85
C ARG A 107 -6.84 7.74 -5.14
N ILE A 108 -6.37 8.68 -4.33
CA ILE A 108 -7.22 9.65 -3.65
C ILE A 108 -7.51 10.77 -4.66
N GLU A 109 -8.77 10.93 -5.06
CA GLU A 109 -9.16 11.91 -6.09
C GLU A 109 -8.98 13.37 -5.66
N ARG A 110 -8.97 13.64 -4.35
CA ARG A 110 -8.77 14.97 -3.75
C ARG A 110 -7.93 14.87 -2.47
N PRO A 111 -6.60 14.69 -2.60
CA PRO A 111 -5.74 14.68 -1.44
C PRO A 111 -5.75 16.06 -0.78
N ALA A 112 -5.79 16.11 0.55
CA ALA A 112 -5.55 17.34 1.29
C ALA A 112 -4.13 17.86 0.98
N ASP A 113 -3.91 19.18 1.05
CA ASP A 113 -2.61 19.80 0.75
C ASP A 113 -1.45 19.15 1.52
N ASP A 114 -1.70 18.72 2.75
CA ASP A 114 -0.69 18.07 3.59
C ASP A 114 -0.30 16.67 3.08
N LEU A 115 -1.20 15.94 2.41
CA LEU A 115 -0.85 14.68 1.74
C LEU A 115 -0.01 14.90 0.49
N GLU A 116 -0.28 15.97 -0.28
CA GLU A 116 0.55 16.31 -1.44
C GLU A 116 1.96 16.74 -1.01
N LYS A 117 2.08 17.47 0.12
CA LYS A 117 3.39 17.73 0.74
C LYS A 117 4.10 16.45 1.14
N LEU A 118 3.41 15.53 1.82
CA LEU A 118 3.98 14.23 2.24
C LEU A 118 4.42 13.38 1.06
N LYS A 119 3.62 13.32 0.01
CA LYS A 119 3.94 12.66 -1.26
C LYS A 119 5.21 13.24 -1.87
N THR A 120 5.33 14.57 -1.89
CA THR A 120 6.53 15.26 -2.38
C THR A 120 7.75 14.93 -1.51
N SER A 121 7.63 14.99 -0.18
CA SER A 121 8.72 14.65 0.74
C SER A 121 9.19 13.20 0.58
N LEU A 122 8.25 12.26 0.38
CA LEU A 122 8.57 10.86 0.14
C LEU A 122 9.29 10.68 -1.20
N LEU A 123 8.82 11.33 -2.26
CA LEU A 123 9.48 11.29 -3.58
C LEU A 123 10.92 11.82 -3.50
N LEU A 124 11.14 12.94 -2.80
CA LEU A 124 12.49 13.49 -2.58
C LEU A 124 13.38 12.56 -1.75
N SER A 125 12.81 11.79 -0.82
CA SER A 125 13.56 10.82 0.00
C SER A 125 13.93 9.54 -0.75
N LEU A 126 13.34 9.32 -1.93
CA LEU A 126 13.59 8.16 -2.79
C LEU A 126 14.50 8.47 -3.99
N ALA A 127 14.75 9.76 -4.26
CA ALA A 127 15.61 10.25 -5.34
C ALA A 127 17.09 10.23 -4.93
#